data_AF-A0A7X7R4G6-F1
#
_entry.id   AF-A0A7X7R4G6-F1
#
_cell.length_a   1.000
_cell.length_b   1.000
_cell.length_c   1.000
_cell.angle_alpha   90.00
_cell.angle_beta   90.00
_cell.angle_gamma   90.00
#
_symmetry.space_group_name_H-M   'P 1'
#
loop_
_entity.id
_entity.type
_entity.pdbx_description
1 polymer ?
#
loop_
_entity_poly.entity_id
_entity_poly.type
_entity_poly.pdbx_seq_one_letter_code
_entity_poly.pdbx_strand_id
1 'polypeptide(L)' 'LAINPNTIQKAYRDLEAEGYVYQVTGKGTFVAAVVPGKNRQRIGKLMDELKDTARELIYLGVSKEQIKTTLDKL' A
#
# COMPACT_ATOMS: atom_id res chain seq x y z
N LEU A 1 -1.76 -26.07 12.82
CA LEU A 1 -1.75 -24.59 12.96
C LEU A 1 -3.12 -24.16 13.46
N ALA A 2 -3.29 -23.99 14.78
CA ALA A 2 -4.51 -23.37 15.31
C ALA A 2 -4.26 -21.86 15.37
N ILE A 3 -4.81 -21.11 14.41
CA ILE A 3 -4.76 -19.64 14.44
C ILE A 3 -5.88 -19.16 15.36
N ASN A 4 -5.55 -18.28 16.29
CA ASN A 4 -6.52 -17.68 17.20
C ASN A 4 -7.63 -16.96 16.38
N PRO A 5 -8.92 -17.23 16.60
CA PRO A 5 -10.02 -16.57 15.88
C PRO A 5 -9.96 -15.04 15.92
N ASN A 6 -9.45 -14.46 17.01
CA ASN A 6 -9.25 -13.01 17.11
C ASN A 6 -8.19 -12.50 16.14
N THR A 7 -7.14 -13.30 15.88
CA THR A 7 -6.09 -12.98 14.90
C THR A 7 -6.66 -12.96 13.49
N ILE A 8 -7.55 -13.91 13.16
CA ILE A 8 -8.24 -13.95 11.87
C ILE A 8 -9.11 -12.69 11.70
N GLN A 9 -9.91 -12.34 12.72
CA GLN A 9 -10.74 -11.14 12.67
C GLN A 9 -9.94 -9.85 12.56
N LYS A 10 -8.76 -9.77 13.21
CA LYS A 10 -7.88 -8.61 13.09
C LYS A 10 -7.34 -8.50 11.66
N ALA A 11 -6.89 -9.60 11.06
CA ALA A 11 -6.40 -9.61 9.70
C ALA A 11 -7.48 -9.17 8.69
N TYR A 12 -8.72 -9.63 8.84
CA TYR A 12 -9.82 -9.17 7.96
C TYR A 12 -10.14 -7.68 8.13
N ARG A 13 -10.08 -7.15 9.36
CA ARG A 13 -10.25 -5.71 9.62
C ARG A 13 -9.12 -4.88 9.00
N ASP A 14 -7.88 -5.35 9.12
CA ASP A 14 -6.73 -4.68 8.55
C ASP A 14 -6.83 -4.67 7.01
N LEU A 15 -7.23 -5.78 6.39
CA LEU A 15 -7.48 -5.88 4.94
C LEU A 15 -8.64 -4.99 4.47
N GLU A 16 -9.71 -4.86 5.26
CA GLU A 16 -10.83 -3.97 4.95
C GLU A 16 -10.43 -2.50 5.04
N ALA A 17 -9.67 -2.12 6.08
CA ALA A 17 -9.13 -0.76 6.24
C ALA A 17 -8.19 -0.37 5.10
N GLU A 18 -7.37 -1.32 4.64
CA GLU A 18 -6.49 -1.15 3.48
C GLU A 18 -7.24 -1.22 2.13
N GLY A 19 -8.53 -1.53 2.15
CA GLY A 19 -9.39 -1.55 0.97
C GLY A 19 -9.19 -2.76 0.05
N TYR A 20 -8.59 -3.84 0.56
CA TYR A 20 -8.43 -5.11 -0.16
C TYR A 20 -9.71 -5.95 -0.17
N VAL A 21 -10.51 -5.84 0.90
CA VAL A 21 -11.79 -6.53 1.02
C VAL A 21 -12.86 -5.56 1.51
N TYR A 22 -14.13 -5.92 1.35
CA TYR A 22 -15.26 -5.21 1.93
C TYR A 22 -16.28 -6.19 2.46
N GLN A 23 -16.95 -5.84 3.56
CA GLN A 23 -17.98 -6.68 4.15
C GLN A 23 -19.38 -6.29 3.62
N VAL A 24 -20.20 -7.30 3.33
CA VAL A 24 -21.63 -7.12 3.06
C VAL A 24 -22.41 -7.80 4.18
N THR A 25 -23.16 -7.01 4.93
CA THR A 25 -23.95 -7.48 6.08
C THR A 25 -24.84 -8.66 5.70
N GLY A 26 -24.70 -9.77 6.43
CA GLY A 26 -25.45 -11.01 6.19
C GLY A 26 -25.00 -11.83 4.97
N LYS A 27 -24.02 -11.37 4.18
CA LYS A 27 -23.54 -12.05 2.97
C LYS A 27 -22.06 -12.46 3.02
N GLY A 28 -21.27 -11.85 3.90
CA GLY A 28 -19.86 -12.20 4.13
C GLY A 28 -18.88 -11.16 3.60
N THR A 29 -17.62 -11.56 3.43
CA THR A 29 -16.51 -10.68 3.02
C THR A 29 -16.13 -10.96 1.57
N PHE A 30 -15.98 -9.90 0.78
CA PHE A 30 -15.70 -9.98 -0.66
C PHE A 30 -14.40 -9.24 -0.99
N VAL A 31 -13.69 -9.71 -2.01
CA VAL A 31 -12.46 -9.07 -2.51
C VAL A 31 -12.84 -7.79 -3.25
N ALA A 32 -12.23 -6.67 -2.88
CA ALA A 32 -12.42 -5.41 -3.59
C ALA A 32 -11.72 -5.49 -4.95
N ALA A 33 -12.40 -5.04 -6.01
CA ALA A 33 -11.73 -4.81 -7.28
C ALA A 33 -10.59 -3.81 -7.08
N VAL A 34 -9.42 -4.08 -7.68
CA VAL A 34 -8.29 -3.15 -7.71
C VAL A 34 -8.69 -1.98 -8.60
N VAL A 35 -9.38 -1.00 -8.03
CA VAL A 35 -9.70 0.25 -8.71
C VAL A 35 -8.46 1.16 -8.56
N PRO A 36 -7.88 1.66 -9.65
CA PRO A 36 -6.78 2.61 -9.57
C PRO A 36 -7.13 3.77 -8.61
N GLY A 37 -6.25 4.04 -7.63
CA GLY A 37 -6.45 5.11 -6.66
C GLY A 37 -7.32 4.78 -5.43
N LYS A 38 -7.88 3.57 -5.30
CA LYS A 38 -8.72 3.22 -4.14
C LYS A 38 -7.92 3.03 -2.84
N ASN A 39 -6.66 2.58 -2.94
CA ASN A 39 -5.80 2.37 -1.78
C ASN A 39 -4.97 3.61 -1.44
N ARG A 40 -5.64 4.73 -1.13
CA ARG A 40 -4.97 6.01 -0.85
C ARG A 40 -3.96 5.93 0.29
N GLN A 41 -4.23 5.11 1.30
CA GLN A 41 -3.33 4.93 2.43
C GLN A 41 -2.03 4.23 2.01
N ARG A 42 -2.11 3.13 1.25
CA ARG A 42 -0.92 2.46 0.72
C ARG A 42 -0.15 3.35 -0.25
N ILE A 43 -0.86 4.07 -1.12
CA ILE A 43 -0.25 5.04 -2.03
C ILE A 43 0.50 6.12 -1.24
N GLY A 44 -0.13 6.71 -0.21
CA GLY A 44 0.52 7.70 0.65
C GLY A 44 1.79 7.17 1.31
N LYS A 45 1.73 5.97 1.90
CA LYS A 45 2.88 5.30 2.51
C LYS A 45 4.02 5.08 1.50
N LEU A 46 3.72 4.55 0.32
CA LEU A 46 4.71 4.34 -0.74
C LEU A 46 5.30 5.66 -1.26
N MET A 47 4.50 6.73 -1.33
CA MET A 47 4.98 8.06 -1.71
C MET A 47 5.93 8.65 -0.66
N ASP A 48 5.70 8.39 0.63
CA ASP A 48 6.59 8.83 1.68
C ASP A 48 7.89 8.01 1.71
N GLU A 49 7.80 6.68 1.56
CA GLU A 49 8.98 5.80 1.37
C GLU A 49 9.82 6.24 0.15
N LEU A 50 9.17 6.61 -0.96
CA LEU A 50 9.84 7.13 -2.15
C LEU A 50 10.55 8.46 -1.86
N LYS A 51 9.94 9.38 -1.11
CA LYS A 51 10.58 10.66 -0.74
C LYS A 51 11.81 10.44 0.13
N ASP A 52 11.74 9.52 1.09
CA ASP A 52 12.87 9.23 1.97
C ASP A 52 14.03 8.63 1.17
N THR A 53 13.74 7.65 0.32
CA THR A 53 14.73 7.08 -0.60
C THR A 53 15.33 8.14 -1.53
N ALA A 54 14.50 9.03 -2.08
CA ALA A 54 14.97 10.11 -2.95
C ALA A 54 15.88 11.10 -2.21
N ARG A 55 15.62 11.39 -0.92
CA ARG A 55 16.50 12.22 -0.09
C ARG A 55 17.87 11.56 0.10
N GLU A 56 17.90 10.27 0.37
CA GLU A 56 19.15 9.50 0.50
C GLU A 56 19.95 9.54 -0.80
N LEU A 57 19.29 9.32 -1.95
CA LEU A 57 19.93 9.41 -3.26
C LEU A 57 20.53 10.80 -3.53
N ILE A 58 19.78 11.86 -3.21
CA ILE A 58 20.27 13.24 -3.35
C ILE A 58 21.46 13.50 -2.42
N TYR A 59 21.42 12.99 -1.18
CA TYR A 59 22.54 13.09 -0.25
C TYR A 59 23.80 12.38 -0.76
N LEU A 60 23.63 11.25 -1.47
CA LEU A 60 24.70 10.51 -2.13
C LEU A 60 25.16 11.15 -3.46
N GLY A 61 24.63 12.31 -3.84
CA GLY A 61 25.05 13.06 -5.02
C GLY A 61 24.31 12.70 -6.31
N VAL A 62 23.23 11.91 -6.25
CA VAL A 62 22.38 11.62 -7.41
C VAL A 62 21.48 12.82 -7.68
N SER A 63 21.47 13.31 -8.92
CA SER A 63 20.65 14.46 -9.28
C SER A 63 19.16 14.09 -9.39
N LYS A 64 18.27 15.08 -9.22
CA LYS A 64 16.82 14.88 -9.38
C LYS A 64 16.48 14.41 -10.80
N GLU A 65 17.22 14.87 -11.80
CA GLU A 65 17.07 14.49 -13.20
C GLU A 65 17.40 13.01 -13.43
N GLN A 66 18.42 12.49 -12.76
CA GLN A 66 18.75 11.05 -12.82
C GLN A 66 17.65 10.20 -12.17
N ILE A 67 17.14 10.62 -11.01
CA ILE A 67 16.01 9.95 -10.34
C ILE A 67 14.78 9.96 -11.25
N LYS A 68 14.44 11.10 -11.86
CA LYS A 68 13.33 11.23 -12.81
C LYS A 68 13.53 10.31 -14.02
N THR A 69 14.72 10.30 -14.60
CA THR A 69 15.03 9.44 -15.76
C THR A 69 14.86 7.96 -15.44
N THR A 70 15.17 7.55 -14.21
CA THR A 70 14.93 6.17 -13.74
C THR A 70 13.44 5.88 -13.63
N LEU A 71 12.63 6.82 -13.12
CA LEU A 71 11.17 6.68 -13.06
C LEU A 71 10.52 6.61 -14.44
N ASP A 72 11.01 7.41 -15.39
CA ASP A 72 10.51 7.43 -16.78
C ASP A 72 10.80 6.12 -17.55
N LYS A 73 11.68 5.26 -17.03
CA LYS A 73 12.06 3.96 -17.63
C LYS A 73 11.33 2.74 -17.02
N LEU A 74 10.55 2.94 -15.97
CA LEU A 74 9.72 1.88 -15.36
C LEU A 74 8.53 1.54 -16.26
#